data_AF-A0A1A9BMG6-F1
#
_entry.id   AF-A0A1A9BMG6-F1
#
_cell.length_a   1.000
_cell.length_b   1.000
_cell.length_c   1.000
_cell.angle_alpha   90.00
_cell.angle_beta   90.00
_cell.angle_gamma   90.00
#
_symmetry.space_group_name_H-M   'P 1'
#
loop_
_entity.id
_entity.type
_entity.pdbx_description
1 polymer ?
#
loop_
_entity_poly.entity_id
_entity_poly.type
_entity_poly.pdbx_seq_one_letter_code
_entity_poly.pdbx_strand_id
1 'polypeptide(L)' 'MAAEDTRLPQAGPQECRRRAEEYLGLGETDVDVPRALAFGLLAVAGELHEIRKELRREKRR' A
#
# COMPACT_ATOMS: atom_id res chain seq x y z
N MET A 1 -27.43 -2.89 10.92
CA MET A 1 -26.10 -3.30 10.40
C MET A 1 -25.31 -2.03 10.16
N ALA A 2 -24.26 -1.78 10.95
CA ALA A 2 -23.42 -0.61 10.77
C ALA A 2 -22.75 -0.69 9.39
N ALA A 3 -22.84 0.37 8.59
CA ALA A 3 -22.07 0.48 7.37
C ALA A 3 -20.59 0.47 7.77
N GLU A 4 -19.88 -0.61 7.45
CA GLU A 4 -18.43 -0.66 7.64
C GLU A 4 -17.81 0.52 6.91
N ASP A 5 -17.03 1.29 7.66
CA ASP A 5 -16.37 2.51 7.20
C ASP A 5 -15.53 2.15 5.96
N THR A 6 -16.06 2.46 4.78
CA THR A 6 -15.49 2.07 3.47
C THR A 6 -14.30 2.94 3.10
N ARG A 7 -13.71 3.61 4.09
CA ARG A 7 -12.51 4.42 3.93
C ARG A 7 -11.37 3.46 3.69
N LEU A 8 -10.72 3.64 2.55
CA LEU A 8 -9.42 3.03 2.31
C LEU A 8 -8.53 3.28 3.52
N PRO A 9 -7.75 2.28 3.99
CA PRO A 9 -6.79 2.47 5.05
C PRO A 9 -5.95 3.71 4.75
N GLN A 10 -5.94 4.68 5.67
CA GLN A 10 -5.12 5.90 5.59
C GLN A 10 -3.64 5.56 5.88
N ALA A 11 -3.12 4.52 5.24
CA ALA A 11 -1.76 4.05 5.39
C ALA A 11 -0.88 4.68 4.30
N GLY A 12 0.30 5.17 4.68
CA GLY A 12 1.31 5.61 3.72
C GLY A 12 1.83 4.44 2.87
N PRO A 13 2.44 4.71 1.70
CA PRO A 13 2.98 3.66 0.82
C PRO A 13 3.90 2.67 1.55
N GLN A 14 4.73 3.18 2.46
CA GLN A 14 5.69 2.43 3.26
C GLN A 14 5.01 1.55 4.31
N GLU A 15 3.90 2.01 4.89
CA GLU A 15 3.11 1.21 5.82
C GLU A 15 2.37 0.08 5.08
N CYS A 16 1.85 0.36 3.88
CA CYS A 16 1.29 -0.67 3.01
C CYS A 16 2.35 -1.73 2.66
N ARG A 17 3.59 -1.33 2.34
CA ARG A 17 4.67 -2.27 2.07
C ARG A 17 4.96 -3.17 3.27
N ARG A 18 5.12 -2.59 4.47
CA ARG A 18 5.35 -3.37 5.69
C ARG A 18 4.23 -4.38 5.95
N ARG A 19 2.97 -3.98 5.82
CA ARG A 19 1.84 -4.89 5.99
C ARG A 19 1.82 -6.00 4.95
N ALA A 20 2.19 -5.71 3.71
CA ALA A 20 2.31 -6.74 2.67
C ALA A 20 3.36 -7.80 3.03
N GLU A 21 4.51 -7.35 3.55
CA GLU A 21 5.59 -8.22 4.03
C GLU A 21 5.15 -9.04 5.26
N GLU A 22 4.41 -8.43 6.21
CA GLU A 22 3.83 -9.12 7.37
C GLU A 22 2.88 -10.25 6.93
N TYR A 23 1.97 -10.00 5.98
CA TYR A 23 1.03 -11.03 5.50
C TYR A 23 1.68 -12.09 4.60
N LEU A 24 2.77 -11.76 3.92
CA LEU A 24 3.57 -12.73 3.17
C LEU A 24 4.42 -13.63 4.06
N GLY A 25 4.56 -13.29 5.34
CA GLY A 25 5.24 -14.10 6.35
C GLY A 25 6.51 -14.74 5.81
N LEU A 26 7.58 -13.95 5.61
CA LEU A 26 8.85 -14.45 5.07
C LEU A 26 9.41 -15.60 5.93
N GLY A 27 9.06 -16.84 5.57
CA GLY A 27 9.45 -18.06 6.28
C GLY A 27 8.34 -18.77 7.07
N GLU A 28 7.08 -18.31 7.03
CA GLU A 28 5.96 -18.94 7.73
C GLU A 28 5.01 -19.71 6.79
N THR A 29 4.33 -20.73 7.32
CA THR A 29 3.37 -21.55 6.57
C THR A 29 1.94 -21.01 6.57
N ASP A 30 1.64 -20.02 7.41
CA ASP A 30 0.30 -19.42 7.52
C ASP A 30 0.32 -18.00 6.94
N VAL A 31 0.30 -17.92 5.61
CA VAL A 31 0.38 -16.66 4.85
C VAL A 31 -0.98 -16.23 4.31
N ASP A 32 -1.28 -14.94 4.39
CA ASP A 32 -2.50 -14.35 3.82
C ASP A 32 -2.15 -13.66 2.49
N VAL A 33 -2.00 -14.47 1.44
CA VAL A 33 -1.61 -14.00 0.11
C VAL A 33 -2.57 -12.93 -0.44
N PRO A 34 -3.91 -13.07 -0.34
CA PRO A 34 -4.82 -12.01 -0.80
C PRO A 34 -4.59 -10.66 -0.12
N ARG A 35 -4.44 -10.63 1.21
CA ARG A 35 -4.16 -9.36 1.92
C ARG A 35 -2.78 -8.82 1.59
N ALA A 36 -1.77 -9.68 1.46
CA ALA A 36 -0.44 -9.25 1.07
C ALA A 36 -0.44 -8.57 -0.30
N LEU A 37 -1.12 -9.16 -1.29
CA LEU A 37 -1.27 -8.56 -2.62
C LEU A 37 -2.02 -7.24 -2.57
N ALA A 38 -3.10 -7.15 -1.79
CA ALA A 38 -3.87 -5.92 -1.64
C ALA A 38 -3.00 -4.78 -1.09
N PHE A 39 -2.25 -5.04 -0.01
CA PHE A 39 -1.34 -4.05 0.56
C PHE A 39 -0.14 -3.74 -0.35
N GLY A 40 0.38 -4.74 -1.08
CA GLY A 40 1.46 -4.54 -2.05
C GLY A 40 1.05 -3.61 -3.19
N LEU A 41 -0.16 -3.79 -3.75
CA LEU A 41 -0.70 -2.91 -4.79
C LEU A 41 -0.91 -1.48 -4.30
N LEU A 42 -1.40 -1.30 -3.06
CA LEU A 42 -1.56 0.02 -2.45
C LEU A 42 -0.21 0.73 -2.26
N ALA A 43 0.83 -0.01 -1.85
CA ALA A 43 2.18 0.52 -1.72
C ALA A 43 2.70 1.05 -3.07
N VAL A 44 2.63 0.22 -4.12
CA VAL A 44 3.07 0.60 -5.48
C VAL A 44 2.29 1.81 -6.01
N ALA A 45 0.96 1.82 -5.86
CA ALA A 45 0.13 2.93 -6.31
C ALA A 45 0.48 4.24 -5.57
N GLY A 46 0.77 4.16 -4.28
CA GLY A 46 1.19 5.29 -3.47
C GLY A 46 2.57 5.84 -3.86
N GLU A 47 3.56 4.97 -4.08
CA GLU A 47 4.90 5.38 -4.54
C GLU A 47 4.83 6.05 -5.92
N LEU A 48 4.07 5.48 -6.87
CA LEU A 48 3.84 6.09 -8.18
C LEU A 48 3.16 7.46 -8.10
N HIS A 49 2.26 7.64 -7.13
CA HIS A 49 1.60 8.92 -6.90
C HIS A 49 2.60 10.00 -6.43
N GLU A 50 3.49 9.66 -5.51
CA GLU A 50 4.53 10.59 -5.04
C GLU A 50 5.54 10.93 -6.14
N ILE A 51 6.01 9.93 -6.90
CA ILE A 51 6.88 10.16 -8.06
C ILE A 51 6.20 11.11 -9.07
N ARG A 52 4.91 10.90 -9.37
CA ARG A 52 4.14 11.81 -10.24
C ARG A 52 4.08 13.24 -9.69
N LYS A 53 3.99 13.42 -8.38
CA LYS A 53 3.99 14.76 -7.74
C LYS A 53 5.36 15.41 -7.88
N GLU A 54 6.44 14.68 -7.67
CA GLU A 54 7.81 15.18 -7.81
C GLU A 54 8.11 15.60 -9.25
N LEU A 55 7.81 14.76 -10.23
CA LEU A 55 7.99 15.09 -11.66
C LEU A 55 7.20 16.32 -12.08
N ARG A 56 6.00 16.53 -11.52
CA ARG A 56 5.20 17.75 -11.78
C ARG A 56 5.80 19.00 -11.15
N ARG A 57 6.48 18.87 -10.00
CA ARG A 57 7.17 19.98 -9.34
C ARG A 57 8.44 20.36 -10.10
N GLU A 58 9.17 19.37 -10.59
CA GLU A 58 10.39 19.58 -11.39
C GLU A 58 10.09 20.28 -12.71
N LYS A 59 9.06 19.85 -13.46
CA LYS A 59 8.64 20.50 -14.72
C LYS A 59 8.15 21.94 -14.58
N ARG A 60 7.90 22.41 -13.35
CA ARG A 60 7.46 23.80 -13.06
C ARG A 60 8.62 24.73 -12.69
N ARG A 61 9.83 24.21 -12.51
CA ARG A 61 11.05 24.99 -12.29
C ARG A 61 11.73 25.26 -13.63
#